data_AF-A0A378KLW4-F1
#
_entry.id   AF-A0A378KLW4-F1
#
_cell.length_a   1.000
_cell.length_b   1.000
_cell.length_c   1.000
_cell.angle_alpha   90.00
_cell.angle_beta   90.00
_cell.angle_gamma   90.00
#
_symmetry.space_group_name_H-M   'P 1'
#
loop_
_entity.id
_entity.type
_entity.pdbx_description
1 polymer ?
#
loop_
_entity_poly.entity_id
_entity_poly.type
_entity_poly.pdbx_seq_one_letter_code
_entity_poly.pdbx_strand_id
1 'polypeptide(L)' 'MKIEIIESKTYRKQTYNICFDGREYFLMAINSIGIPEVMTYHPTLEDASDSYDQLPGKRGCAQC' A
#
# COMPACT_ATOMS: atom_id res chain seq x y z
N MET A 1 1.15 17.40 -9.86
CA MET A 1 0.87 15.95 -9.97
C MET A 1 -0.18 15.60 -8.94
N LYS A 2 -1.24 14.88 -9.34
CA LYS A 2 -2.30 14.43 -8.43
C LYS A 2 -2.04 12.96 -8.12
N ILE A 3 -1.83 12.64 -6.85
CA ILE A 3 -1.68 11.25 -6.39
C ILE A 3 -3.08 10.69 -6.16
N GLU A 4 -3.36 9.53 -6.74
CA GLU A 4 -4.62 8.81 -6.56
C GLU A 4 -4.39 7.57 -5.68
N ILE A 5 -5.21 7.41 -4.64
CA ILE A 5 -5.19 6.23 -3.79
C ILE A 5 -6.12 5.19 -4.40
N ILE A 6 -5.57 4.04 -4.75
CA ILE A 6 -6.29 2.94 -5.40
C ILE A 6 -6.87 1.99 -4.35
N GLU A 7 -6.04 1.59 -3.40
CA GLU A 7 -6.42 0.69 -2.31
C GLU A 7 -5.77 1.16 -1.01
N SER A 8 -6.46 0.93 0.11
CA SER A 8 -5.97 1.28 1.44
C SER A 8 -6.31 0.18 2.44
N LYS A 9 -5.36 -0.17 3.31
CA LYS A 9 -5.58 -1.06 4.45
C LYS A 9 -4.83 -0.55 5.65
N THR A 10 -5.41 -0.76 6.82
CA THR A 10 -4.76 -0.39 8.09
C THR A 10 -4.49 -1.64 8.88
N TYR A 11 -3.24 -1.78 9.34
CA TYR A 11 -2.83 -2.83 10.24
C TYR A 11 -2.18 -2.22 11.49
N ARG A 12 -2.74 -2.53 12.66
CA ARG A 12 -2.38 -1.92 13.94
C ARG A 12 -2.48 -0.39 13.88
N LYS A 13 -1.34 0.31 13.91
CA LYS A 13 -1.24 1.78 13.86
C LYS A 13 -0.56 2.27 12.58
N GLN A 14 -0.52 1.44 11.54
CA GLN A 14 0.09 1.76 10.26
C GLN A 14 -0.91 1.53 9.14
N THR A 15 -1.07 2.52 8.26
CA THR A 15 -1.88 2.40 7.06
C THR A 15 -0.97 2.15 5.87
N TYR A 16 -1.36 1.28 4.96
CA TYR A 16 -0.67 1.03 3.71
C TYR A 16 -1.62 1.34 2.58
N ASN A 17 -1.12 2.04 1.56
CA ASN A 17 -1.88 2.45 0.39
C ASN A 17 -1.15 2.00 -0.87
N ILE A 18 -1.92 1.58 -1.87
CA ILE A 18 -1.49 1.57 -3.27
C ILE A 18 -1.83 2.94 -3.84
N CYS A 19 -0.84 3.65 -4.37
CA CYS A 19 -0.98 4.96 -4.94
C CYS A 19 -0.51 4.98 -6.40
N PHE A 20 -1.07 5.91 -7.19
CA PHE A 20 -0.63 6.17 -8.57
C PHE A 20 -0.38 7.67 -8.73
N ASP A 21 0.79 8.06 -9.24
CA ASP A 21 1.18 9.46 -9.42
C ASP A 21 0.90 10.02 -10.82
N GLY A 22 0.31 9.21 -11.70
CA GLY A 22 0.12 9.52 -13.12
C GLY A 22 1.13 8.84 -14.05
N ARG A 23 2.17 8.20 -13.50
CA ARG A 23 3.20 7.49 -14.27
C ARG A 23 3.43 6.07 -13.74
N GLU A 24 3.57 5.91 -12.43
CA GLU A 24 3.92 4.64 -11.80
C GLU A 24 3.05 4.38 -10.57
N TYR A 25 2.92 3.10 -10.21
CA TYR A 25 2.27 2.68 -9.00
C TYR A 25 3.29 2.66 -7.86
N PHE A 26 2.90 2.97 -6.64
CA PHE A 26 3.79 2.86 -5.50
C PHE A 26 3.04 2.51 -4.23
N LEU A 27 3.75 1.83 -3.34
CA LEU A 27 3.26 1.55 -2.00
C LEU A 27 3.66 2.67 -1.06
N MET A 28 2.68 3.17 -0.31
CA MET A 28 2.88 4.21 0.68
C MET A 28 2.45 3.70 2.05
N ALA A 29 3.34 3.78 3.03
CA ALA A 29 3.01 3.52 4.42
C ALA A 29 2.77 4.84 5.15
N ILE A 30 1.73 4.91 5.96
CA ILE A 30 1.44 6.03 6.85
C ILE A 30 1.63 5.52 8.26
N ASN A 31 2.60 6.07 8.98
CA ASN A 31 2.91 5.66 10.34
C ASN A 31 1.85 6.16 11.35
N SER A 32 2.01 5.81 12.63
CA SER A 32 1.03 6.10 13.67
C SER A 32 0.86 7.59 14.00
N ILE A 33 1.76 8.44 13.50
CA ILE A 33 1.71 9.90 13.66
C ILE A 33 1.26 10.60 12.36
N GLY A 34 0.81 9.83 11.36
CA GLY A 34 0.23 10.36 10.12
C GLY A 34 1.24 10.78 9.05
N ILE A 35 2.52 10.41 9.19
CA ILE A 35 3.54 10.74 8.20
C ILE A 35 3.55 9.67 7.10
N PRO A 36 3.35 10.06 5.83
CA PRO A 36 3.46 9.16 4.68
C PRO A 36 4.92 8.93 4.29
N GLU A 37 5.27 7.68 4.00
CA GLU A 37 6.57 7.22 3.53
C GLU A 37 6.37 6.32 2.30
N VAL A 38 7.02 6.67 1.19
CA VAL A 38 7.02 5.83 -0.01
C VAL A 38 7.93 4.64 0.23
N MET A 39 7.39 3.43 0.08
CA MET A 39 8.12 2.19 0.30
C MET A 39 8.80 1.71 -0.98
N THR A 40 8.03 1.57 -2.06
CA THR A 40 8.51 0.97 -3.31
C THR A 40 7.64 1.42 -4.47
N TYR A 41 8.25 1.48 -5.66
CA TYR A 41 7.58 1.76 -6.93
C TYR A 41 7.40 0.47 -7.73
N HIS A 42 6.35 0.43 -8.52
CA HIS A 42 5.94 -0.68 -9.36
C HIS A 42 5.49 -0.15 -10.73
N PRO A 43 5.88 -0.83 -11.82
CA PRO A 43 5.49 -0.42 -13.17
C PRO A 43 4.02 -0.73 -13.48
N THR A 44 3.42 -1.72 -12.79
CA THR A 44 2.04 -2.15 -13.01
C THR A 44 1.24 -2.21 -11.70
N LEU A 45 -0.09 -2.15 -11.83
CA LEU A 45 -1.00 -2.33 -10.69
C LEU A 45 -0.93 -3.75 -10.12
N GLU A 46 -0.70 -4.75 -10.97
CA GLU A 46 -0.60 -6.16 -10.56
C GLU A 46 0.59 -6.37 -9.63
N ASP A 47 1.79 -5.90 -10.02
CA ASP A 47 3.00 -5.97 -9.18
C ASP A 47 2.83 -5.23 -7.84
N ALA A 48 2.15 -4.08 -7.88
CA ALA A 48 1.84 -3.31 -6.69
C ALA A 48 0.85 -4.05 -5.79
N SER A 49 -0.17 -4.68 -6.37
CA SER A 49 -1.13 -5.50 -5.63
C SER A 49 -0.46 -6.70 -4.98
N ASP A 50 0.38 -7.45 -5.70
CA ASP A 50 1.10 -8.61 -5.17
C ASP A 50 2.02 -8.25 -4.01
N SER A 51 2.70 -7.10 -4.10
CA SER A 51 3.54 -6.59 -3.02
C SER A 51 2.71 -6.10 -1.84
N TYR A 52 1.59 -5.44 -2.13
CA TYR A 52 0.62 -5.02 -1.14
C TYR A 52 -0.03 -6.23 -0.45
N ASP A 53 -0.25 -7.35 -1.13
CA ASP A 53 -0.74 -8.62 -0.58
C ASP A 53 0.15 -9.19 0.51
N GLN A 54 1.45 -9.02 0.34
CA GLN A 54 2.46 -9.49 1.28
C GLN A 54 2.59 -8.60 2.52
N LEU A 55 2.12 -7.34 2.47
CA LEU A 55 2.12 -6.45 3.62
C LEU A 55 1.17 -6.96 4.72
N PRO A 56 1.53 -6.77 6.01
CA PRO A 56 0.72 -7.25 7.12
C PRO A 56 -0.71 -6.69 7.08
N GLY A 57 -1.67 -7.50 7.52
CA GLY A 57 -3.08 -7.12 7.60
C GLY A 57 -3.96 -7.45 6.39
N LYS A 58 -3.45 -8.07 5.31
CA LYS A 58 -4.31 -8.57 4.22
C LYS A 58 -4.84 -9.99 4.43
N ARG A 59 -4.17 -10.82 5.24
CA ARG A 59 -4.65 -12.19 5.53
C ARG A 59 -5.74 -12.18 6.59
N GLY A 60 -6.97 -11.92 6.14
CA GLY A 60 -8.11 -12.65 6.69
C GLY A 60 -7.97 -14.12 6.27
N CYS A 61 -7.92 -15.02 7.26
CA CYS A 61 -8.03 -16.48 7.15
C CYS A 61 -6.89 -17.26 6.46
N ALA A 62 -5.99 -17.83 7.27
CA ALA A 62 -5.53 -19.20 7.08
C ALA A 62 -5.25 -19.84 8.46
N GLN A 63 -6.23 -20.65 8.90
CA GLN A 63 -6.15 -21.79 9.83
C GLN A 63 -5.07 -21.81 10.91
N CYS A 64 -5.51 -21.68 12.16
CA CYS A 64 -5.46 -22.78 13.14
C CYS A 64 -6.48 -22.53 14.26
#